data_AF-A0A8I5QJM6-F1
#
_entry.id   AF-A0A8I5QJM6-F1
#
_cell.length_a   1.000
_cell.length_b   1.000
_cell.length_c   1.000
_cell.angle_alpha   90.00
_cell.angle_beta   90.00
_cell.angle_gamma   90.00
#
_symmetry.space_group_name_H-M   'P 1'
#
loop_
_entity.id
_entity.type
_entity.pdbx_description
1 polymer ?
#
loop_
_entity_poly.entity_id
_entity_poly.type
_entity_poly.pdbx_seq_one_letter_code
_entity_poly.pdbx_strand_id
1 'polypeptide(L)'
;MEWGSESAAVRRHRVGVERREGAAAAPPPEREARAQEPLVDGCSGGGRTRKRSPGGSGGASRGAGTGLSEVRAALGLALYLIALRTLVQLSLQQLVLRGAAGHRGEFDALQARDYLEHITSIGPRTTGSPENEILTVHYLLEQIKLIEVQSNSLHKISVDVQRPTGSFSIDFLGGFTSYYDNITNVVVKLEPRDGAQHAVLANCHFDSVANSPGQSWFHYSAPLG
;
A
#
# COMPACT_ATOMS: atom_id res chain seq x y z
N MET A 1 -13.59 35.56 23.21
CA MET A 1 -14.86 35.13 22.57
C MET A 1 -14.94 33.63 22.75
N GLU A 2 -15.79 33.23 23.69
CA GLU A 2 -16.03 31.88 24.16
C GLU A 2 -16.90 31.15 23.13
N TRP A 3 -16.42 30.02 22.60
CA TRP A 3 -17.21 29.15 21.73
C TRP A 3 -17.41 27.81 22.45
N GLY A 4 -18.39 27.79 23.34
CA GLY A 4 -18.97 26.56 23.86
C GLY A 4 -20.17 26.16 23.02
N SER A 5 -20.10 24.99 22.39
CA SER A 5 -21.30 24.20 22.05
C SER A 5 -20.88 22.76 21.73
N GLU A 6 -20.82 21.92 22.76
CA GLU A 6 -20.70 20.47 22.57
C GLU A 6 -22.04 19.91 22.10
N SER A 7 -22.02 19.20 20.96
CA SER A 7 -23.20 18.57 20.37
C SER A 7 -23.63 17.33 21.17
N ALA A 8 -24.95 17.15 21.33
CA ALA A 8 -25.60 16.13 22.14
C ALA A 8 -25.28 14.65 21.78
N ALA A 9 -24.55 14.41 20.68
CA ALA A 9 -24.09 13.08 20.27
C ALA A 9 -22.94 12.54 21.13
N VAL A 10 -22.17 13.40 21.80
CA VAL A 10 -20.97 13.01 22.60
C VAL A 10 -21.35 12.43 23.97
N ARG A 11 -22.58 12.65 24.45
CA ARG A 11 -22.99 12.24 25.81
C ARG A 11 -23.28 10.74 25.97
N ARG A 12 -23.46 9.99 24.87
CA ARG A 12 -23.92 8.58 24.93
C ARG A 12 -22.81 7.54 25.08
N HIS A 13 -21.54 7.91 25.05
CA HIS A 13 -20.44 6.94 25.13
C HIS A 13 -19.75 6.83 26.51
N ARG A 14 -20.27 7.51 27.55
CA ARG A 14 -19.64 7.55 28.89
C ARG A 14 -20.25 6.57 29.90
N VAL A 15 -21.15 5.67 29.51
CA VAL A 15 -21.79 4.73 30.45
C VAL A 15 -21.66 3.30 29.93
N GLY A 16 -20.90 2.47 30.64
CA GLY A 16 -20.90 1.01 30.44
C GLY A 16 -19.54 0.32 30.53
N VAL A 17 -18.74 0.58 31.55
CA VAL A 17 -17.70 -0.36 31.99
C VAL A 17 -18.30 -1.17 33.13
N GLU A 18 -18.81 -2.35 32.83
CA GLU A 18 -19.04 -3.39 33.85
C GLU A 18 -18.22 -4.64 33.52
N ARG A 19 -17.54 -5.06 34.58
CA ARG A 19 -16.51 -6.07 34.70
C ARG A 19 -17.12 -7.48 34.64
N ARG A 20 -16.55 -8.37 33.83
CA ARG A 20 -16.71 -9.83 34.01
C ARG A 20 -15.34 -10.50 33.98
N GLU A 21 -14.88 -10.87 35.16
CA GLU A 21 -13.78 -11.82 35.35
C GLU A 21 -14.25 -13.22 34.93
N GLY A 22 -13.43 -13.94 34.16
CA GLY A 22 -13.72 -15.29 33.68
C GLY A 22 -12.44 -16.01 33.23
N ALA A 23 -11.88 -16.76 34.17
CA ALA A 23 -11.01 -17.96 34.07
C ALA A 23 -10.08 -18.18 32.85
N ALA A 24 -8.79 -18.33 33.18
CA ALA A 24 -7.71 -18.81 32.31
C ALA A 24 -7.89 -20.27 31.85
N ALA A 25 -7.57 -20.54 30.59
CA ALA A 25 -7.42 -21.89 30.04
C ALA A 25 -6.01 -22.05 29.43
N ALA A 26 -5.32 -23.12 29.83
CA ALA A 26 -3.93 -23.43 29.51
C ALA A 26 -3.73 -23.98 28.08
N PRO A 27 -2.52 -23.83 27.49
CA PRO A 27 -2.23 -24.31 26.13
C PRO A 27 -1.85 -25.82 26.09
N PRO A 28 -2.14 -26.55 25.00
CA PRO A 28 -1.70 -27.92 24.81
C PRO A 28 -0.25 -28.01 24.28
N PRO A 29 0.47 -29.13 24.53
CA PRO A 29 1.91 -29.21 24.36
C PRO A 29 2.38 -29.57 22.94
N GLU A 30 3.59 -29.11 22.65
CA GLU A 30 4.42 -29.33 21.48
C GLU A 30 4.84 -30.80 21.32
N ARG A 31 4.98 -31.27 20.07
CA ARG A 31 5.58 -32.57 19.76
C ARG A 31 6.82 -32.39 18.89
N GLU A 32 7.97 -32.62 19.52
CA GLU A 32 9.30 -32.58 18.94
C GLU A 32 9.60 -33.69 17.92
N ALA A 33 10.56 -33.37 17.06
CA ALA A 33 11.23 -34.19 16.07
C ALA A 33 11.93 -35.43 16.64
N ARG A 34 12.07 -36.48 15.81
CA ARG A 34 13.18 -37.43 15.92
C ARG A 34 13.70 -37.88 14.55
N ALA A 35 15.02 -37.99 14.51
CA ALA A 35 15.88 -38.31 13.39
C ALA A 35 16.35 -39.79 13.39
N GLN A 36 16.74 -40.25 12.20
CA GLN A 36 17.84 -41.19 11.84
C GLN A 36 17.78 -42.72 12.17
N GLU A 37 17.71 -43.53 11.07
CA GLU A 37 18.65 -44.61 10.58
C GLU A 37 19.05 -45.81 11.50
N PRO A 38 19.65 -46.96 11.03
CA PRO A 38 19.89 -47.52 9.66
C PRO A 38 19.72 -49.07 9.45
N LEU A 39 19.85 -49.48 8.16
CA LEU A 39 20.49 -50.67 7.51
C LEU A 39 20.23 -52.19 7.81
N VAL A 40 20.51 -52.96 6.72
CA VAL A 40 20.84 -54.41 6.49
C VAL A 40 19.65 -55.40 6.25
N ASP A 41 19.65 -56.41 5.37
CA ASP A 41 20.64 -57.06 4.46
C ASP A 41 19.90 -57.96 3.41
N GLY A 42 20.59 -58.42 2.36
CA GLY A 42 20.39 -59.79 1.82
C GLY A 42 19.96 -60.03 0.35
N CYS A 43 20.96 -60.31 -0.52
CA CYS A 43 21.11 -61.40 -1.54
C CYS A 43 19.92 -61.78 -2.51
N SER A 44 20.08 -62.20 -3.78
CA SER A 44 21.14 -62.91 -4.51
C SER A 44 20.81 -63.02 -6.02
N GLY A 45 21.86 -63.16 -6.87
CA GLY A 45 21.86 -63.92 -8.14
C GLY A 45 21.35 -63.20 -9.39
N GLY A 46 21.99 -63.21 -10.56
CA GLY A 46 23.16 -63.89 -11.10
C GLY A 46 23.07 -63.85 -12.64
N GLY A 47 24.20 -63.82 -13.36
CA GLY A 47 24.22 -64.15 -14.81
C GLY A 47 24.89 -63.17 -15.77
N ARG A 48 26.21 -63.34 -15.92
CA ARG A 48 27.09 -63.05 -17.09
C ARG A 48 26.41 -63.34 -18.45
N THR A 49 26.74 -62.85 -19.66
CA THR A 49 27.79 -62.03 -20.30
C THR A 49 27.44 -62.04 -21.80
N ARG A 50 27.64 -60.95 -22.57
CA ARG A 50 28.57 -60.96 -23.74
C ARG A 50 28.70 -59.60 -24.42
N LYS A 51 29.96 -59.33 -24.73
CA LYS A 51 30.61 -58.15 -25.31
C LYS A 51 30.45 -58.14 -26.84
N ARG A 52 30.17 -56.98 -27.45
CA ARG A 52 30.61 -56.62 -28.81
C ARG A 52 30.59 -55.09 -28.98
N SER A 53 31.78 -54.53 -29.15
CA SER A 53 32.04 -53.23 -29.80
C SER A 53 32.85 -53.52 -31.07
N PRO A 54 33.22 -52.54 -31.92
CA PRO A 54 32.62 -51.25 -32.26
C PRO A 54 32.38 -51.15 -33.79
N GLY A 55 31.78 -50.06 -34.29
CA GLY A 55 31.91 -49.71 -35.71
C GLY A 55 30.77 -48.95 -36.37
N GLY A 56 30.86 -47.62 -36.35
CA GLY A 56 30.80 -46.79 -37.57
C GLY A 56 29.45 -46.40 -38.21
N SER A 57 29.40 -45.13 -38.61
CA SER A 57 28.41 -44.43 -39.44
C SER A 57 27.11 -44.06 -38.70
N GLY A 58 26.69 -42.81 -38.58
CA GLY A 58 26.89 -41.66 -39.46
C GLY A 58 25.50 -41.11 -39.78
N GLY A 59 25.24 -39.84 -39.44
CA GLY A 59 24.16 -39.07 -40.07
C GLY A 59 22.92 -38.77 -39.23
N ALA A 60 22.90 -37.54 -38.73
CA ALA A 60 21.79 -36.58 -38.83
C ALA A 60 20.57 -36.66 -37.89
N SER A 61 20.17 -35.45 -37.48
CA SER A 61 18.87 -35.07 -36.90
C SER A 61 18.69 -35.20 -35.38
N ARG A 62 19.47 -34.42 -34.60
CA ARG A 62 19.08 -34.05 -33.22
C ARG A 62 19.17 -32.55 -32.90
N GLY A 63 19.33 -31.69 -33.91
CA GLY A 63 19.54 -30.25 -33.70
C GLY A 63 18.41 -29.32 -34.19
N ALA A 64 17.42 -29.82 -34.93
CA ALA A 64 16.43 -28.95 -35.57
C ALA A 64 15.17 -28.67 -34.72
N GLY A 65 14.81 -29.58 -33.81
CA GLY A 65 13.58 -29.47 -33.02
C GLY A 65 13.69 -28.54 -31.80
N THR A 66 14.86 -28.47 -31.17
CA THR A 66 15.10 -27.64 -29.97
C THR A 66 15.22 -26.17 -30.33
N GLY A 67 15.99 -25.82 -31.36
CA GLY A 67 16.18 -24.42 -31.79
C GLY A 67 14.89 -23.74 -32.25
N LEU A 68 13.98 -24.47 -32.93
CA LEU A 68 12.69 -23.90 -33.34
C LEU A 68 11.78 -23.64 -32.12
N SER A 69 11.83 -24.49 -31.10
CA SER A 69 11.06 -24.31 -29.87
C SER A 69 11.60 -23.16 -29.00
N GLU A 70 12.91 -22.96 -28.97
CA GLU A 70 13.57 -21.84 -28.30
C GLU A 70 13.27 -20.51 -29.01
N VAL A 71 13.34 -20.48 -30.34
CA VAL A 71 12.97 -19.30 -31.14
C VAL A 71 11.50 -18.93 -30.94
N ARG A 72 10.60 -19.92 -30.87
CA ARG A 72 9.18 -19.71 -30.57
C ARG A 72 8.95 -19.17 -29.17
N ALA A 73 9.64 -19.71 -28.17
CA ALA A 73 9.56 -19.24 -26.78
C ALA A 73 10.10 -17.81 -26.66
N ALA A 74 11.22 -17.51 -27.30
CA ALA A 74 11.81 -16.17 -27.33
C ALA A 74 10.90 -15.15 -28.03
N LEU A 75 10.27 -15.52 -29.15
CA LEU A 75 9.28 -14.68 -29.82
C LEU A 75 8.03 -14.46 -28.96
N GLY A 76 7.53 -15.50 -28.30
CA GLY A 76 6.41 -15.38 -27.35
C GLY A 76 6.73 -14.44 -26.19
N LEU A 77 7.92 -14.57 -25.60
CA LEU A 77 8.40 -13.69 -24.55
C LEU A 77 8.56 -12.25 -25.05
N ALA A 78 9.13 -12.04 -26.23
CA ALA A 78 9.28 -10.72 -26.83
C ALA A 78 7.92 -10.05 -27.09
N LEU A 79 6.96 -10.79 -27.65
CA LEU A 79 5.59 -10.30 -27.86
C LEU A 79 4.90 -9.98 -26.54
N TYR A 80 5.07 -10.82 -25.51
CA TYR A 80 4.55 -10.55 -24.16
C TYR A 80 5.14 -9.27 -23.56
N LEU A 81 6.46 -9.08 -23.66
CA LEU A 81 7.12 -7.88 -23.15
C LEU A 81 6.71 -6.63 -23.93
N ILE A 82 6.54 -6.73 -25.26
CA ILE A 82 6.02 -5.63 -26.08
C ILE A 82 4.57 -5.32 -25.68
N ALA A 83 3.71 -6.31 -25.54
CA ALA A 83 2.32 -6.13 -25.11
C ALA A 83 2.24 -5.51 -23.71
N LEU A 84 3.10 -5.93 -22.78
CA LEU A 84 3.19 -5.33 -21.45
C LEU A 84 3.66 -3.87 -21.54
N ARG A 85 4.68 -3.59 -22.34
CA ARG A 85 5.20 -2.22 -22.56
C ARG A 85 4.14 -1.33 -23.20
N THR A 86 3.41 -1.80 -24.21
CA THR A 86 2.33 -1.03 -24.85
C THR A 86 1.17 -0.81 -23.89
N LEU A 87 0.79 -1.82 -23.09
CA LEU A 87 -0.24 -1.67 -22.07
C LEU A 87 0.15 -0.63 -21.01
N VAL A 88 1.38 -0.68 -20.51
CA VAL A 88 1.92 0.30 -19.57
C VAL A 88 1.93 1.69 -20.19
N GLN A 89 2.40 1.82 -21.43
CA GLN A 89 2.46 3.11 -22.11
C GLN A 89 1.07 3.68 -22.39
N LEU A 90 0.11 2.85 -22.82
CA LEU A 90 -1.28 3.26 -23.00
C LEU A 90 -1.91 3.69 -21.67
N SER A 91 -1.66 2.94 -20.59
CA SER A 91 -2.15 3.29 -19.25
C SER A 91 -1.57 4.63 -18.77
N LEU A 92 -0.28 4.85 -18.98
CA LEU A 92 0.40 6.10 -18.66
C LEU A 92 -0.15 7.26 -19.50
N GLN A 93 -0.32 7.06 -20.81
CA GLN A 93 -0.89 8.09 -21.70
C GLN A 93 -2.34 8.41 -21.33
N GLN A 94 -3.16 7.42 -20.98
CA GLN A 94 -4.54 7.64 -20.57
C GLN A 94 -4.64 8.37 -19.22
N LEU A 95 -3.76 8.08 -18.26
CA LEU A 95 -3.78 8.72 -16.94
C LEU A 95 -3.15 10.11 -16.96
N VAL A 96 -2.06 10.31 -17.72
CA VAL A 96 -1.26 11.54 -17.69
C VAL A 96 -1.65 12.51 -18.82
N LEU A 97 -1.85 12.02 -20.06
CA LEU A 97 -2.10 12.90 -21.21
C LEU A 97 -3.58 13.18 -21.45
N ARG A 98 -4.48 12.26 -21.10
CA ARG A 98 -5.93 12.49 -21.25
C ARG A 98 -6.45 13.51 -20.24
N GLY A 99 -5.96 13.46 -19.00
CA GLY A 99 -6.24 14.49 -17.98
C GLY A 99 -5.74 15.90 -18.36
N ALA A 100 -4.66 15.98 -19.16
CA ALA A 100 -4.15 17.25 -19.68
C ALA A 100 -4.99 17.84 -20.84
N ALA A 101 -5.96 17.09 -21.40
CA ALA A 101 -6.81 17.53 -22.50
C ALA A 101 -7.96 18.48 -22.08
N GLY A 102 -7.89 19.04 -20.87
CA GLY A 102 -8.56 20.31 -20.55
C GLY A 102 -10.08 20.26 -20.41
N HIS A 103 -10.68 19.08 -20.17
CA HIS A 103 -12.08 19.04 -19.77
C HIS A 103 -12.19 19.38 -18.28
N ARG A 104 -12.87 20.49 -17.95
CA ARG A 104 -13.19 20.88 -16.57
C ARG A 104 -13.88 19.69 -15.88
N GLY A 105 -13.18 19.05 -14.93
CA GLY A 105 -13.71 17.95 -14.13
C GLY A 105 -12.97 16.61 -14.27
N GLU A 106 -11.92 16.51 -15.09
CA GLU A 106 -11.07 15.32 -15.13
C GLU A 106 -9.91 15.39 -14.12
N PHE A 107 -9.38 14.21 -13.76
CA PHE A 107 -8.23 14.10 -12.87
C PHE A 107 -6.96 14.63 -13.55
N ASP A 108 -6.21 15.49 -12.85
CA ASP A 108 -4.93 16.03 -13.30
C ASP A 108 -3.77 15.37 -12.53
N ALA A 109 -3.05 14.48 -13.22
CA ALA A 109 -1.92 13.76 -12.65
C ALA A 109 -0.71 14.67 -12.33
N LEU A 110 -0.53 15.77 -13.07
CA LEU A 110 0.57 16.70 -12.83
C LEU A 110 0.30 17.49 -11.56
N GLN A 111 -0.91 18.04 -11.41
CA GLN A 111 -1.32 18.72 -10.18
C GLN A 111 -1.24 17.78 -8.97
N ALA A 112 -1.67 16.52 -9.10
CA ALA A 112 -1.56 15.53 -8.03
C ALA A 112 -0.10 15.26 -7.64
N ARG A 113 0.83 15.21 -8.62
CA ARG A 113 2.26 15.06 -8.35
C ARG A 113 2.83 16.31 -7.68
N ASP A 114 2.43 17.50 -8.10
CA ASP A 114 2.88 18.74 -7.47
C ASP A 114 2.48 18.76 -5.99
N TYR A 115 1.24 18.38 -5.63
CA TYR A 115 0.83 18.26 -4.23
C TYR A 115 1.70 17.27 -3.45
N LEU A 116 2.02 16.12 -4.06
CA LEU A 116 2.88 15.10 -3.43
C LEU A 116 4.30 15.61 -3.22
N GLU A 117 4.89 16.30 -4.19
CA GLU A 117 6.23 16.86 -4.08
C GLU A 117 6.29 17.95 -2.99
N HIS A 118 5.29 18.84 -2.92
CA HIS A 118 5.22 19.87 -1.88
C HIS A 118 5.10 19.27 -0.48
N ILE A 119 4.13 18.39 -0.24
CA ILE A 119 3.92 17.83 1.11
C ILE A 119 5.12 17.02 1.58
N THR A 120 5.84 16.37 0.66
CA THR A 120 7.00 15.55 1.00
C THR A 120 8.29 16.34 1.12
N SER A 121 8.37 17.52 0.49
CA SER A 121 9.47 18.47 0.69
C SER A 121 9.56 19.02 2.11
N ILE A 122 8.47 18.94 2.89
CA ILE A 122 8.43 19.29 4.32
C ILE A 122 9.42 18.39 5.13
N GLY A 123 9.73 17.19 4.63
CA GLY A 123 10.61 16.22 5.31
C GLY A 123 9.82 15.15 6.07
N PRO A 124 10.47 14.40 6.98
CA PRO A 124 9.79 13.42 7.82
C PRO A 124 8.72 14.08 8.71
N ARG A 125 7.48 13.60 8.60
CA ARG A 125 6.29 14.10 9.31
C ARG A 125 5.86 13.09 10.37
N THR A 126 6.77 12.74 11.27
CA THR A 126 6.43 11.84 12.37
C THR A 126 5.39 12.49 13.27
N THR A 127 4.40 11.71 13.69
CA THR A 127 3.33 12.17 14.58
C THR A 127 3.88 12.95 15.78
N GLY A 128 3.32 14.13 16.06
CA GLY A 128 3.78 15.02 17.13
C GLY A 128 4.94 15.95 16.75
N SER A 129 5.56 15.80 15.57
CA SER A 129 6.59 16.74 15.12
C SER A 129 6.00 18.06 14.59
N PRO A 130 6.74 19.19 14.62
CA PRO A 130 6.29 20.44 14.01
C PRO A 130 5.98 20.30 12.51
N GLU A 131 6.74 19.47 11.79
CA GLU A 131 6.53 19.16 10.38
C GLU A 131 5.14 18.56 10.15
N ASN A 132 4.72 17.62 11.01
CA ASN A 132 3.41 16.99 10.92
C ASN A 132 2.28 17.89 11.44
N GLU A 133 2.38 18.38 12.68
CA GLU A 133 1.27 19.02 13.39
C GLU A 133 1.04 20.48 12.99
N ILE A 134 2.06 21.15 12.44
CA ILE A 134 2.01 22.58 12.12
C ILE A 134 2.17 22.79 10.62
N LEU A 135 3.32 22.42 10.05
CA LEU A 135 3.66 22.78 8.66
C LEU A 135 2.73 22.07 7.67
N THR A 136 2.54 20.76 7.85
CA THR A 136 1.67 19.97 6.97
C THR A 136 0.22 20.36 7.12
N VAL A 137 -0.27 20.55 8.35
CA VAL A 137 -1.64 21.01 8.59
C VAL A 137 -1.88 22.38 7.96
N HIS A 138 -0.96 23.32 8.11
CA HIS A 138 -1.05 24.64 7.47
C HIS A 138 -1.11 24.52 5.95
N TYR A 139 -0.21 23.73 5.36
CA TYR A 139 -0.21 23.45 3.93
C TYR A 139 -1.55 22.90 3.44
N LEU A 140 -2.11 21.90 4.13
CA LEU A 140 -3.39 21.31 3.78
C LEU A 140 -4.53 22.34 3.83
N LEU A 141 -4.60 23.14 4.90
CA LEU A 141 -5.61 24.18 5.06
C LEU A 141 -5.51 25.25 3.98
N GLU A 142 -4.30 25.63 3.58
CA GLU A 142 -4.06 26.55 2.47
C GLU A 142 -4.55 25.98 1.14
N GLN A 143 -4.20 24.73 0.82
CA GLN A 143 -4.66 24.08 -0.42
C GLN A 143 -6.20 23.93 -0.44
N ILE A 144 -6.82 23.54 0.68
CA ILE A 144 -8.28 23.45 0.78
C ILE A 144 -8.91 24.82 0.57
N LYS A 145 -8.30 25.89 1.09
CA LYS A 145 -8.81 27.24 0.91
C LYS A 145 -8.73 27.69 -0.55
N LEU A 146 -7.64 27.38 -1.25
CA LEU A 146 -7.51 27.66 -2.68
C LEU A 146 -8.58 26.90 -3.49
N ILE A 147 -8.82 25.62 -3.17
CA ILE A 147 -9.87 24.82 -3.79
C ILE A 147 -11.25 25.44 -3.52
N GLU A 148 -11.53 25.89 -2.30
CA GLU A 148 -12.79 26.55 -1.95
C GLU A 148 -13.01 27.82 -2.79
N VAL A 149 -11.99 28.68 -2.92
CA VAL A 149 -12.08 29.93 -3.71
C VAL A 149 -12.31 29.66 -5.20
N GLN A 150 -11.75 28.57 -5.72
CA GLN A 150 -11.91 28.17 -7.13
C GLN A 150 -13.17 27.34 -7.40
N SER A 151 -13.87 26.90 -6.36
CA SER A 151 -15.04 26.03 -6.46
C SER A 151 -16.29 26.75 -6.98
N ASN A 152 -17.24 25.99 -7.54
CA ASN A 152 -18.52 26.50 -7.99
C ASN A 152 -19.46 26.78 -6.80
N SER A 153 -20.31 27.80 -6.91
CA SER A 153 -21.34 28.16 -5.94
C SER A 153 -22.40 27.08 -5.68
N LEU A 154 -22.46 26.00 -6.47
CA LEU A 154 -23.40 24.88 -6.24
C LEU A 154 -23.12 24.08 -4.96
N HIS A 155 -21.86 24.01 -4.54
CA HIS A 155 -21.45 23.24 -3.36
C HIS A 155 -20.94 24.16 -2.25
N LYS A 156 -20.93 23.62 -1.04
CA LYS A 156 -20.28 24.20 0.13
C LYS A 156 -19.15 23.27 0.57
N ILE A 157 -18.00 23.86 0.86
CA ILE A 157 -16.88 23.20 1.50
C ILE A 157 -16.81 23.69 2.95
N SER A 158 -16.69 22.77 3.90
CA SER A 158 -16.45 23.08 5.31
C SER A 158 -15.32 22.23 5.84
N VAL A 159 -14.47 22.85 6.67
CA VAL A 159 -13.29 22.20 7.24
C VAL A 159 -13.42 22.18 8.76
N ASP A 160 -13.07 21.04 9.35
CA ASP A 160 -12.98 20.85 10.80
C ASP A 160 -11.59 20.29 11.14
N VAL A 161 -10.94 20.89 12.13
CA VAL A 161 -9.62 20.46 12.61
C VAL A 161 -9.78 19.86 14.00
N GLN A 162 -9.69 18.54 14.07
CA GLN A 162 -9.94 17.78 15.30
C GLN A 162 -8.62 17.41 15.97
N ARG A 163 -8.63 17.34 17.30
CA ARG A 163 -7.47 16.89 18.09
C ARG A 163 -7.86 15.87 19.16
N PRO A 164 -8.28 14.65 18.77
CA PRO A 164 -8.64 13.62 19.73
C PRO A 164 -7.43 13.05 20.47
N THR A 165 -7.68 12.62 21.71
CA THR A 165 -6.81 11.80 22.54
C THR A 165 -7.50 10.47 22.79
N GLY A 166 -6.76 9.37 22.73
CA GLY A 166 -7.32 8.04 22.90
C GLY A 166 -6.29 6.93 22.81
N SER A 167 -6.75 5.70 22.85
CA SER A 167 -5.89 4.53 22.76
C SER A 167 -6.60 3.37 22.10
N PHE A 168 -5.82 2.49 21.49
CA PHE A 168 -6.30 1.21 20.98
C PHE A 168 -5.26 0.12 21.26
N SER A 169 -5.75 -1.07 21.59
CA SER A 169 -4.90 -2.23 21.81
C SER A 169 -4.87 -3.10 20.56
N ILE A 170 -3.67 -3.48 20.13
CA ILE A 170 -3.43 -4.45 19.08
C ILE A 170 -2.83 -5.69 19.73
N ASP A 171 -3.41 -6.85 19.45
CA ASP A 171 -2.92 -8.15 19.92
C ASP A 171 -1.70 -8.62 19.10
N PHE A 172 -0.68 -7.79 18.98
CA PHE A 172 0.61 -8.13 18.36
C PHE A 172 1.67 -8.36 19.45
N LEU A 173 2.44 -9.46 19.37
CA LEU A 173 3.54 -9.81 20.29
C LEU A 173 3.23 -9.73 21.80
N GLY A 174 2.00 -10.05 22.21
CA GLY A 174 1.62 -10.07 23.64
C GLY A 174 0.88 -8.83 24.14
N GLY A 175 0.39 -7.98 23.23
CA GLY A 175 -0.53 -6.88 23.52
C GLY A 175 0.17 -5.52 23.54
N PHE A 176 0.15 -4.83 22.41
CA PHE A 176 0.65 -3.46 22.31
C PHE A 176 -0.53 -2.49 22.38
N THR A 177 -0.57 -1.63 23.41
CA THR A 177 -1.55 -0.54 23.45
C THR A 177 -0.90 0.72 22.88
N SER A 178 -1.42 1.15 21.74
CA SER A 178 -1.06 2.42 21.15
C SER A 178 -1.92 3.52 21.77
N TYR A 179 -1.26 4.55 22.31
CA TYR A 179 -1.89 5.74 22.87
C TYR A 179 -1.52 6.93 21.98
N TYR A 180 -2.52 7.73 21.64
CA TYR A 180 -2.38 8.95 20.87
C TYR A 180 -2.93 10.11 21.66
N ASP A 181 -2.20 11.23 21.67
CA ASP A 181 -2.55 12.42 22.44
C ASP A 181 -2.64 13.63 21.52
N ASN A 182 -3.80 14.28 21.50
CA ASN A 182 -4.01 15.55 20.82
C ASN A 182 -3.55 15.54 19.34
N ILE A 183 -3.79 14.42 18.64
CA ILE A 183 -3.34 14.23 17.25
C ILE A 183 -4.19 15.05 16.31
N THR A 184 -3.56 15.84 15.44
CA THR A 184 -4.30 16.68 14.52
C THR A 184 -4.90 15.87 13.36
N ASN A 185 -6.21 15.95 13.18
CA ASN A 185 -6.93 15.46 12.01
C ASN A 185 -7.55 16.64 11.26
N VAL A 186 -7.51 16.60 9.92
CA VAL A 186 -8.18 17.59 9.06
C VAL A 186 -9.32 16.90 8.34
N VAL A 187 -10.55 17.30 8.63
CA VAL A 187 -11.76 16.74 8.02
C VAL A 187 -12.37 17.77 7.08
N VAL A 188 -12.54 17.39 5.82
CA VAL A 188 -13.17 18.24 4.80
C VAL A 188 -14.50 17.63 4.39
N LYS A 189 -15.56 18.43 4.46
CA LYS A 189 -16.89 18.06 3.99
C LYS A 189 -17.25 18.90 2.78
N LEU A 190 -17.57 18.22 1.68
CA LEU A 190 -18.16 18.79 0.47
C LEU A 190 -19.62 18.36 0.40
N GLU A 191 -20.54 19.30 0.28
CA GLU A 191 -21.98 19.00 0.15
C GLU A 191 -22.69 19.99 -0.77
N PRO A 192 -23.82 19.60 -1.41
CA PRO A 192 -24.73 20.56 -2.03
C PRO A 192 -25.22 21.57 -1.00
N ARG A 193 -25.49 22.81 -1.41
CA ARG A 193 -25.97 23.85 -0.49
C ARG A 193 -27.30 23.52 0.18
N ASP A 194 -28.13 22.74 -0.49
CA ASP A 194 -29.42 22.28 0.02
C ASP A 194 -29.29 21.05 0.95
N GLY A 195 -28.06 20.60 1.20
CA GLY A 195 -27.72 19.45 2.04
C GLY A 195 -27.65 18.13 1.28
N ALA A 196 -27.11 17.11 1.94
CA ALA A 196 -27.03 15.74 1.44
C ALA A 196 -27.56 14.74 2.48
N GLN A 197 -28.30 13.72 2.02
CA GLN A 197 -28.79 12.62 2.86
C GLN A 197 -27.76 11.49 3.03
N HIS A 198 -26.83 11.38 2.08
CA HIS A 198 -25.82 10.33 2.03
C HIS A 198 -24.44 10.96 1.80
N ALA A 199 -23.42 10.34 2.37
CA ALA A 199 -22.03 10.77 2.23
C ALA A 199 -21.12 9.55 2.05
N VAL A 200 -20.00 9.78 1.35
CA VAL A 200 -18.89 8.83 1.25
C VAL A 200 -17.69 9.45 1.95
N LEU A 201 -17.01 8.67 2.79
CA LEU A 201 -15.78 9.07 3.44
C LEU A 201 -14.59 8.48 2.68
N ALA A 202 -13.76 9.35 2.12
CA ALA A 202 -12.42 9.02 1.67
C ALA A 202 -11.43 9.49 2.74
N ASN A 203 -10.49 8.63 3.11
CA ASN A 203 -9.50 8.91 4.15
C ASN A 203 -8.08 8.60 3.63
N CYS A 204 -7.10 9.36 4.12
CA CYS A 204 -5.69 9.10 4.01
C CYS A 204 -4.97 9.61 5.27
N HIS A 205 -3.75 9.16 5.49
CA HIS A 205 -2.90 9.67 6.57
C HIS A 205 -1.77 10.50 5.95
N PHE A 206 -1.41 11.62 6.60
CA PHE A 206 -0.40 12.56 6.10
C PHE A 206 0.92 12.48 6.87
N ASP A 207 0.93 11.79 8.00
CA ASP A 207 2.11 11.47 8.79
C ASP A 207 3.01 10.45 8.08
N SER A 208 4.27 10.44 8.46
CA SER A 208 5.25 9.47 7.97
C SER A 208 6.00 8.81 9.12
N VAL A 209 6.47 7.58 8.86
CA VAL A 209 7.39 6.91 9.78
C VAL A 209 8.67 7.74 9.94
N ALA A 210 9.34 7.57 11.08
CA ALA A 210 10.61 8.24 11.35
C ALA A 210 11.61 8.02 10.20
N ASN A 211 12.37 9.07 9.88
CA ASN A 211 13.37 9.08 8.80
C ASN A 211 12.84 8.77 7.38
N SER A 212 11.52 8.81 7.15
CA SER A 212 10.93 8.63 5.80
C SER A 212 10.21 9.90 5.33
N PRO A 213 10.36 10.29 4.05
CA PRO A 213 9.58 11.38 3.48
C PRO A 213 8.08 11.04 3.31
N GLY A 214 7.69 9.77 3.48
CA GLY A 214 6.29 9.34 3.37
C GLY A 214 5.76 9.21 1.93
N GLN A 215 6.64 9.25 0.93
CA GLN A 215 6.30 8.81 -0.43
C GLN A 215 6.37 7.28 -0.48
N SER A 216 5.43 6.64 -1.19
CA SER A 216 5.57 5.21 -1.51
C SER A 216 6.90 4.98 -2.25
N TRP A 217 7.52 3.83 -1.99
CA TRP A 217 8.93 3.46 -2.24
C TRP A 217 9.39 3.43 -3.73
N PHE A 218 9.06 4.43 -4.54
CA PHE A 218 9.53 4.59 -5.92
C PHE A 218 10.01 6.02 -6.19
N HIS A 219 11.05 6.45 -5.47
CA HIS A 219 11.96 7.45 -6.00
C HIS A 219 13.38 6.91 -5.86
N TYR A 220 13.84 6.25 -6.93
CA TYR A 220 15.26 5.97 -7.10
C TYR A 220 15.99 7.32 -7.13
N SER A 221 17.07 7.38 -6.38
CA SER A 221 17.97 8.50 -6.20
C SER A 221 18.23 9.27 -7.49
N ALA A 222 17.97 10.58 -7.48
CA ALA A 222 18.71 11.49 -8.36
C ALA A 222 20.17 11.46 -7.89
N PRO A 223 21.16 11.26 -8.77
CA PRO A 223 22.56 11.35 -8.38
C PRO A 223 22.86 12.80 -8.00
N LEU A 224 23.39 13.00 -6.80
CA LEU A 224 24.13 14.20 -6.45
C LEU A 224 25.49 14.12 -7.16
N GLY A 225 25.82 15.13 -7.98
CA GLY A 225 27.14 15.31 -8.58
C GLY A 225 27.11 15.39 -10.10
#